data_AF-A0A015JJP8-F1
#
_entry.id   AF-A0A015JJP8-F1
#
_cell.length_a   1.000
_cell.length_b   1.000
_cell.length_c   1.000
_cell.angle_alpha   90.00
_cell.angle_beta   90.00
_cell.angle_gamma   90.00
#
_symmetry.space_group_name_H-M   'P 1'
#
loop_
_entity.id
_entity.type
_entity.pdbx_description
1 polymer ?
#
loop_
_entity_poly.entity_id
_entity_poly.type
_entity_poly.pdbx_seq_one_letter_code
_entity_poly.pdbx_strand_id
1 'polypeptide(L)'
;MEKVKKDMPIEIGRPPRDIFKYHNGYKAVEWRNWIILFSLPLLKVYLDKRHLQGWANFVKFVKLCLEPEISEEQIDDVQILLKKFSDYYEREYYQNNGQRLAACKISFHYLLHVADSIKYCGPSWTHWQFPMERVCGILQPLIKSKIKPYSNLANMLTLLQQFYMLPFFSISKAIFKENPLKQWSKERVFSTEGYEEEFYSLLLNILC
;
A
#
# COMPACT_ATOMS: atom_id res chain seq x y z
N MET A 1 -19.85 -9.58 9.01
CA MET A 1 -18.44 -9.76 8.59
C MET A 1 -17.62 -10.60 9.57
N GLU A 2 -17.93 -10.68 10.88
CA GLU A 2 -17.08 -11.37 11.86
C GLU A 2 -16.91 -12.88 11.65
N LYS A 3 -17.92 -13.58 11.12
CA LYS A 3 -17.86 -15.03 10.89
C LYS A 3 -16.92 -15.46 9.75
N VAL A 4 -16.57 -14.56 8.83
CA VAL A 4 -15.78 -14.87 7.61
C VAL A 4 -14.27 -14.70 7.84
N LYS A 5 -13.85 -14.22 9.02
CA LYS A 5 -12.44 -13.91 9.30
C LYS A 5 -11.50 -15.13 9.22
N LYS A 6 -11.99 -16.33 9.54
CA LYS A 6 -11.16 -17.55 9.58
C LYS A 6 -10.91 -18.17 8.20
N ASP A 7 -11.78 -17.89 7.23
CA ASP A 7 -11.78 -18.54 5.92
C ASP A 7 -11.25 -17.63 4.80
N MET A 8 -10.67 -16.47 5.16
CA MET A 8 -10.15 -15.52 4.18
C MET A 8 -8.77 -15.96 3.68
N PRO A 9 -8.56 -16.09 2.35
CA PRO A 9 -7.25 -16.36 1.78
C PRO A 9 -6.21 -15.32 2.22
N ILE A 10 -5.00 -15.78 2.52
CA ILE A 10 -3.87 -14.94 2.96
C ILE A 10 -3.56 -13.85 1.93
N GLU A 11 -3.78 -14.13 0.64
CA GLU A 11 -3.59 -13.22 -0.49
C GLU A 11 -4.46 -11.95 -0.40
N ILE A 12 -5.66 -12.06 0.18
CA ILE A 12 -6.57 -10.91 0.42
C ILE A 12 -6.08 -10.09 1.62
N GLY A 13 -5.24 -10.68 2.47
CA GLY A 13 -4.66 -10.08 3.65
C GLY A 13 -5.59 -10.14 4.85
N ARG A 14 -5.69 -9.02 5.58
CA ARG A 14 -6.53 -8.96 6.77
C ARG A 14 -8.01 -8.85 6.38
N PRO A 15 -8.91 -9.53 7.11
CA PRO A 15 -10.33 -9.43 6.85
C PRO A 15 -10.82 -7.98 6.96
N PRO A 16 -11.69 -7.54 6.03
CA PRO A 16 -12.18 -6.18 6.01
C PRO A 16 -12.89 -5.89 7.32
N ARG A 17 -12.52 -4.75 7.91
CA ARG A 17 -13.22 -4.21 9.08
C ARG A 17 -14.55 -3.61 8.63
N ASP A 18 -15.40 -3.32 9.60
CA ASP A 18 -16.61 -2.56 9.32
C ASP A 18 -16.24 -1.13 8.95
N ILE A 19 -16.54 -0.74 7.70
CA ILE A 19 -16.23 0.58 7.17
C ILE A 19 -17.01 1.68 7.91
N PHE A 20 -18.27 1.43 8.24
CA PHE A 20 -19.10 2.44 8.91
C PHE A 20 -18.51 2.80 10.27
N LYS A 21 -18.08 1.77 11.02
CA LYS A 21 -17.53 1.95 12.37
C LYS A 21 -16.09 2.44 12.40
N TYR A 22 -15.25 2.06 11.45
CA TYR A 22 -13.79 2.22 11.57
C TYR A 22 -13.11 3.01 10.42
N HIS A 23 -13.86 3.62 9.49
CA HIS A 23 -13.28 4.35 8.33
C HIS A 23 -12.16 5.34 8.70
N ASN A 24 -12.29 6.08 9.81
CA ASN A 24 -11.27 7.04 10.25
C ASN A 24 -9.92 6.41 10.63
N GLY A 25 -9.90 5.12 10.97
CA GLY A 25 -8.70 4.38 11.33
C GLY A 25 -8.24 3.40 10.25
N TYR A 26 -8.77 3.50 9.03
CA TYR A 26 -8.34 2.66 7.91
C TYR A 26 -6.95 3.09 7.42
N LYS A 27 -6.07 2.11 7.25
CA LYS A 27 -4.80 2.30 6.56
C LYS A 27 -5.03 2.36 5.05
N ALA A 28 -4.09 2.94 4.31
CA ALA A 28 -4.16 3.03 2.85
C ALA A 28 -4.36 1.65 2.17
N VAL A 29 -3.71 0.60 2.67
CA VAL A 29 -3.87 -0.78 2.18
C VAL A 29 -5.32 -1.29 2.37
N GLU A 30 -5.98 -0.92 3.45
CA GLU A 30 -7.37 -1.31 3.70
C GLU A 30 -8.33 -0.56 2.79
N TRP A 31 -8.09 0.73 2.55
CA TRP A 31 -8.83 1.49 1.55
C TRP A 31 -8.65 0.91 0.14
N ARG A 32 -7.42 0.58 -0.25
CA ARG A 32 -7.11 -0.09 -1.52
C ARG A 32 -7.95 -1.37 -1.67
N ASN A 33 -7.86 -2.27 -0.69
CA ASN A 33 -8.58 -3.55 -0.76
C ASN A 33 -10.10 -3.34 -0.79
N TRP A 34 -10.62 -2.38 -0.01
CA TRP A 34 -12.03 -2.03 -0.05
C TRP A 34 -12.47 -1.53 -1.43
N ILE A 35 -11.75 -0.60 -2.03
CA ILE A 35 -12.04 -0.05 -3.37
C ILE A 35 -12.04 -1.18 -4.41
N ILE A 36 -11.00 -2.02 -4.42
CA ILE A 36 -10.73 -2.97 -5.51
C ILE A 36 -11.58 -4.24 -5.43
N LEU A 37 -11.77 -4.77 -4.23
CA LEU A 37 -12.37 -6.09 -4.00
C LEU A 37 -13.83 -6.01 -3.56
N PHE A 38 -14.16 -5.04 -2.70
CA PHE A 38 -15.44 -5.04 -1.98
C PHE A 38 -16.42 -3.98 -2.47
N SER A 39 -15.94 -2.83 -2.95
CA SER A 39 -16.79 -1.67 -3.19
C SER A 39 -17.88 -1.93 -4.24
N LEU A 40 -17.54 -2.49 -5.41
CA LEU A 40 -18.53 -2.71 -6.48
C LEU A 40 -19.60 -3.75 -6.13
N PRO A 41 -19.27 -4.96 -5.63
CA PRO A 41 -20.27 -5.93 -5.23
C PRO A 41 -21.19 -5.41 -4.12
N LEU A 42 -20.63 -4.70 -3.14
CA LEU A 42 -21.40 -4.19 -2.01
C LEU A 42 -22.30 -3.02 -2.41
N LEU A 43 -21.79 -2.09 -3.22
CA LEU A 43 -22.55 -0.89 -3.60
C LEU A 43 -23.62 -1.18 -4.67
N LYS A 44 -23.50 -2.25 -5.45
CA LYS A 44 -24.47 -2.63 -6.50
C LYS A 44 -25.91 -2.75 -5.98
N VAL A 45 -26.08 -3.13 -4.70
CA VAL A 45 -27.41 -3.30 -4.08
C VAL A 45 -28.01 -1.96 -3.64
N TYR A 46 -27.18 -0.95 -3.38
CA TYR A 46 -27.59 0.32 -2.78
C TYR A 46 -27.56 1.51 -3.73
N LEU A 47 -26.73 1.46 -4.77
CA LEU A 47 -26.57 2.54 -5.74
C LEU A 47 -27.34 2.25 -7.02
N ASP A 48 -27.87 3.30 -7.63
CA ASP A 48 -28.42 3.24 -8.97
C ASP A 48 -27.32 2.94 -10.00
N LYS A 49 -27.74 2.56 -11.21
CA LYS A 49 -26.79 2.20 -12.29
C LYS A 49 -25.85 3.37 -12.63
N ARG A 50 -26.33 4.61 -12.54
CA ARG A 50 -25.56 5.80 -12.88
C ARG A 50 -24.39 5.99 -11.92
N HIS A 51 -24.65 5.97 -10.61
CA HIS A 51 -23.59 6.16 -9.63
C HIS A 51 -22.65 4.96 -9.58
N LEU A 52 -23.18 3.75 -9.75
CA LEU A 52 -22.36 2.55 -9.83
C LEU A 52 -21.39 2.58 -11.03
N GLN A 53 -21.82 3.09 -12.19
CA GLN A 53 -20.97 3.21 -13.37
C GLN A 53 -19.86 4.27 -13.17
N GLY A 54 -20.19 5.42 -12.59
CA GLY A 54 -19.19 6.43 -12.22
C GLY A 54 -18.13 5.85 -11.29
N TRP A 55 -18.56 5.14 -10.24
CA TRP A 55 -17.67 4.46 -9.31
C TRP A 55 -16.89 3.30 -9.95
N ALA A 56 -17.48 2.57 -10.90
CA ALA A 56 -16.76 1.51 -11.63
C ALA A 56 -15.59 2.05 -12.45
N ASN A 57 -15.72 3.23 -13.06
CA ASN A 57 -14.60 3.90 -13.72
C ASN A 57 -13.49 4.23 -12.71
N PHE A 58 -13.86 4.69 -11.51
CA PHE A 58 -12.92 4.94 -10.41
C PHE A 58 -12.15 3.66 -10.04
N VAL A 59 -12.88 2.57 -9.78
CA VAL A 59 -12.26 1.29 -9.40
C VAL A 59 -11.37 0.73 -10.51
N LYS A 60 -11.77 0.87 -11.79
CA LYS A 60 -10.98 0.41 -12.93
C LYS A 60 -9.66 1.18 -13.04
N PHE A 61 -9.65 2.51 -12.91
CA PHE A 61 -8.40 3.25 -12.96
C PHE A 61 -7.50 2.89 -11.77
N VAL A 62 -8.06 2.77 -10.55
CA VAL A 62 -7.25 2.44 -9.35
C VAL A 62 -6.55 1.10 -9.54
N LYS A 63 -7.24 0.11 -10.12
CA LYS A 63 -6.63 -1.19 -10.46
C LYS A 63 -5.45 -1.02 -11.42
N LEU A 64 -5.63 -0.31 -12.54
CA LEU A 64 -4.57 -0.08 -13.52
C LEU A 64 -3.36 0.63 -12.91
N CYS A 65 -3.57 1.66 -12.08
CA CYS A 65 -2.47 2.38 -11.42
C CYS A 65 -1.67 1.51 -10.45
N LEU A 66 -2.24 0.39 -9.97
CA LEU A 66 -1.61 -0.51 -9.01
C LEU A 66 -0.95 -1.73 -9.65
N GLU A 67 -1.04 -1.87 -10.97
CA GLU A 67 -0.33 -2.92 -11.69
C GLU A 67 1.19 -2.70 -11.58
N PRO A 68 1.99 -3.78 -11.45
CA PRO A 68 3.45 -3.66 -11.37
C PRO A 68 4.04 -3.16 -12.69
N GLU A 69 3.44 -3.53 -13.81
CA GLU A 69 3.81 -3.09 -15.15
C GLU A 69 2.59 -2.45 -15.82
N ILE A 70 2.81 -1.34 -16.50
CA ILE A 70 1.74 -0.60 -17.19
C ILE A 70 2.24 -0.14 -18.56
N SER A 71 1.47 -0.43 -19.61
CA SER A 71 1.79 -0.01 -20.98
C SER A 71 1.36 1.44 -21.23
N GLU A 72 1.91 2.08 -22.27
CA GLU A 72 1.50 3.43 -22.66
C GLU A 72 0.00 3.51 -23.01
N GLU A 73 -0.54 2.50 -23.69
CA GLU A 73 -1.98 2.42 -23.98
C GLU A 73 -2.83 2.34 -22.70
N GLN A 74 -2.35 1.62 -21.69
CA GLN A 74 -3.04 1.56 -20.39
C GLN A 74 -2.97 2.90 -19.63
N ILE A 75 -1.88 3.67 -19.79
CA ILE A 75 -1.77 5.02 -19.23
C ILE A 75 -2.79 5.96 -19.88
N ASP A 76 -2.97 5.88 -21.20
CA ASP A 76 -4.00 6.65 -21.90
C ASP A 76 -5.41 6.26 -21.42
N ASP A 77 -5.66 4.96 -21.22
CA ASP A 77 -6.88 4.44 -20.62
C ASP A 77 -7.14 5.01 -19.21
N VAL A 78 -6.10 5.10 -18.37
CA VAL A 78 -6.18 5.73 -17.05
C VAL A 78 -6.63 7.18 -17.17
N GLN A 79 -6.05 7.95 -18.09
CA GLN A 79 -6.43 9.35 -18.32
C GLN A 79 -7.89 9.48 -18.76
N ILE A 80 -8.35 8.61 -19.66
CA ILE A 80 -9.74 8.58 -20.12
C ILE A 80 -10.70 8.22 -18.97
N LEU A 81 -10.35 7.24 -18.15
CA LEU A 81 -11.17 6.80 -17.01
C LEU A 81 -11.27 7.89 -15.94
N LEU A 82 -10.17 8.57 -15.64
CA LEU A 82 -10.13 9.69 -14.70
C LEU A 82 -10.99 10.86 -15.18
N LYS A 83 -10.90 11.22 -16.47
CA LYS A 83 -11.75 12.25 -17.05
C LYS A 83 -13.23 11.89 -16.93
N LYS A 84 -13.61 10.66 -17.32
CA LYS A 84 -14.99 10.16 -17.16
C LYS A 84 -15.48 10.20 -15.72
N PHE A 85 -14.61 9.85 -14.75
CA PHE A 85 -14.95 9.93 -13.34
C PHE A 85 -15.10 11.38 -12.87
N SER A 86 -14.21 12.28 -13.29
CA SER A 86 -14.25 13.70 -12.97
C SER A 86 -15.52 14.36 -13.50
N ASP A 87 -15.86 14.14 -14.77
CA ASP A 87 -17.09 14.67 -15.39
C ASP A 87 -18.34 14.18 -14.66
N TYR A 88 -18.35 12.90 -14.27
CA TYR A 88 -19.42 12.32 -13.44
C TYR A 88 -19.47 12.98 -12.05
N TYR A 89 -18.32 13.15 -11.39
CA TYR A 89 -18.25 13.73 -10.05
C TYR A 89 -18.72 15.18 -10.05
N GLU A 90 -18.29 15.96 -11.04
CA GLU A 90 -18.69 17.35 -11.24
C GLU A 90 -20.20 17.45 -11.46
N ARG A 91 -20.77 16.59 -12.33
CA ARG A 91 -22.20 16.61 -12.63
C ARG A 91 -23.08 16.16 -11.47
N GLU A 92 -22.73 15.08 -10.78
CA GLU A 92 -23.63 14.49 -9.77
C GLU A 92 -23.43 15.10 -8.37
N TYR A 93 -22.19 15.40 -7.98
CA TYR A 93 -21.88 15.89 -6.62
C TYR A 93 -21.75 17.42 -6.56
N TYR A 94 -20.87 18.01 -7.38
CA TYR A 94 -20.63 19.46 -7.37
C TYR A 94 -21.81 20.24 -7.96
N GLN A 95 -22.42 19.73 -9.04
CA GLN A 95 -23.60 20.30 -9.71
C GLN A 95 -23.42 21.76 -10.15
N ASN A 96 -22.17 22.19 -10.39
CA ASN A 96 -21.83 23.58 -10.72
C ASN A 96 -22.38 24.61 -9.71
N ASN A 97 -22.52 24.21 -8.45
CA ASN A 97 -23.04 25.06 -7.40
C ASN A 97 -21.91 25.48 -6.46
N GLY A 98 -21.65 26.80 -6.39
CA GLY A 98 -20.62 27.37 -5.51
C GLY A 98 -20.81 27.05 -4.03
N GLN A 99 -22.03 26.78 -3.56
CA GLN A 99 -22.28 26.34 -2.18
C GLN A 99 -21.71 24.94 -1.89
N ARG A 100 -21.43 24.16 -2.93
CA ARG A 100 -20.86 22.80 -2.84
C ARG A 100 -19.37 22.76 -3.12
N LEU A 101 -18.69 23.91 -3.09
CA LEU A 101 -17.24 23.99 -3.34
C LEU A 101 -16.41 23.07 -2.43
N ALA A 102 -16.90 22.77 -1.21
CA ALA A 102 -16.28 21.81 -0.30
C ALA A 102 -16.15 20.38 -0.88
N ALA A 103 -16.95 20.03 -1.89
CA ALA A 103 -16.84 18.76 -2.62
C ALA A 103 -15.62 18.73 -3.56
N CYS A 104 -15.15 19.89 -4.04
CA CYS A 104 -14.01 20.03 -4.96
C CYS A 104 -12.68 20.06 -4.21
N LYS A 105 -12.35 18.95 -3.54
CA LYS A 105 -11.08 18.83 -2.80
C LYS A 105 -9.90 18.79 -3.76
N ILE A 106 -8.77 19.37 -3.33
CA ILE A 106 -7.50 19.33 -4.08
C ILE A 106 -7.06 17.90 -4.40
N SER A 107 -7.39 16.92 -3.55
CA SER A 107 -7.12 15.51 -3.82
C SER A 107 -7.75 15.01 -5.13
N PHE A 108 -8.96 15.47 -5.47
CA PHE A 108 -9.60 15.13 -6.74
C PHE A 108 -8.92 15.80 -7.94
N HIS A 109 -8.39 17.01 -7.75
CA HIS A 109 -7.58 17.66 -8.78
C HIS A 109 -6.27 16.89 -9.02
N TYR A 110 -5.58 16.46 -7.97
CA TYR A 110 -4.36 15.66 -8.11
C TYR A 110 -4.58 14.32 -8.82
N LEU A 111 -5.77 13.74 -8.72
CA LEU A 111 -6.10 12.52 -9.46
C LEU A 111 -5.96 12.71 -10.98
N LEU A 112 -6.26 13.90 -11.52
CA LEU A 112 -6.15 14.17 -12.96
C LEU A 112 -4.71 14.15 -13.49
N HIS A 113 -3.73 14.28 -12.60
CA HIS A 113 -2.30 14.28 -12.94
C HIS A 113 -1.63 12.92 -12.68
N VAL A 114 -2.40 11.90 -12.29
CA VAL A 114 -1.84 10.57 -11.97
C VAL A 114 -1.29 9.89 -13.22
N ALA A 115 -1.97 9.98 -14.36
CA ALA A 115 -1.47 9.40 -15.61
C ALA A 115 -0.14 10.05 -16.03
N ASP A 116 -0.05 11.38 -15.94
CA ASP A 116 1.17 12.13 -16.21
C ASP A 116 2.28 11.73 -15.23
N SER A 117 1.97 11.60 -13.94
CA SER A 117 2.92 11.14 -12.92
C SER A 117 3.47 9.75 -13.26
N ILE A 118 2.62 8.82 -13.68
CA ILE A 118 3.04 7.47 -14.09
C ILE A 118 3.93 7.53 -15.35
N LYS A 119 3.57 8.38 -16.31
CA LYS A 119 4.34 8.57 -17.54
C LYS A 119 5.74 9.13 -17.29
N TYR A 120 5.88 10.07 -16.35
CA TYR A 120 7.15 10.73 -16.07
C TYR A 120 8.01 10.02 -15.02
N CYS A 121 7.40 9.34 -14.04
CA CYS A 121 8.10 8.73 -12.91
C CYS A 121 8.09 7.19 -12.93
N GLY A 122 7.40 6.58 -13.90
CA GLY A 122 7.18 5.15 -13.97
C GLY A 122 5.96 4.68 -13.17
N PRO A 123 5.72 3.36 -13.08
CA PRO A 123 4.57 2.79 -12.37
C PRO A 123 4.41 3.32 -10.94
N SER A 124 3.17 3.42 -10.43
CA SER A 124 2.92 4.09 -9.14
C SER A 124 3.73 3.56 -7.94
N TRP A 125 4.10 2.27 -7.96
CA TRP A 125 4.88 1.65 -6.90
C TRP A 125 6.36 2.13 -6.85
N THR A 126 6.88 2.73 -7.92
CA THR A 126 8.25 3.25 -7.94
C THR A 126 8.38 4.56 -7.14
N HIS A 127 7.29 5.32 -7.05
CA HIS A 127 7.30 6.69 -6.53
C HIS A 127 6.26 6.95 -5.42
N TRP A 128 5.52 5.93 -4.96
CA TRP A 128 4.62 6.06 -3.82
C TRP A 128 5.38 6.30 -2.50
N GLN A 129 4.71 6.87 -1.49
CA GLN A 129 5.34 7.28 -0.24
C GLN A 129 5.57 6.14 0.77
N PHE A 130 5.00 4.95 0.56
CA PHE A 130 5.09 3.85 1.55
C PHE A 130 6.52 3.46 1.95
N PRO A 131 7.51 3.38 1.04
CA PRO A 131 8.89 3.10 1.43
C PRO A 131 9.45 4.19 2.35
N MET A 132 9.19 5.47 2.03
CA MET A 132 9.66 6.61 2.84
C MET A 132 9.00 6.64 4.22
N GLU A 133 7.68 6.43 4.29
CA GLU A 133 6.95 6.34 5.57
C GLU A 133 7.48 5.19 6.44
N ARG A 134 7.77 4.04 5.83
CA ARG A 134 8.36 2.89 6.53
C ARG A 134 9.72 3.23 7.11
N VAL A 135 10.59 3.86 6.30
CA VAL A 135 11.91 4.30 6.77
C VAL A 135 11.76 5.31 7.91
N CYS A 136 10.88 6.31 7.79
CA CYS A 136 10.57 7.23 8.89
C CYS A 136 10.10 6.50 10.16
N GLY A 137 9.23 5.49 10.03
CA GLY A 137 8.77 4.66 11.14
C GLY A 137 9.90 3.85 11.82
N ILE A 138 10.93 3.45 11.07
CA ILE A 138 12.13 2.80 11.61
C ILE A 138 13.04 3.81 12.30
N LEU A 139 13.24 4.99 11.70
CA LEU A 139 14.18 6.00 12.19
C LEU A 139 13.68 6.74 13.42
N GLN A 140 12.39 7.09 13.49
CA GLN A 140 11.83 7.89 14.58
C GLN A 140 12.08 7.28 15.98
N PRO A 141 11.88 5.97 16.22
CA PRO A 141 12.17 5.35 17.52
C PRO A 141 13.65 5.37 17.92
N LEU A 142 14.57 5.48 16.97
CA LEU A 142 16.02 5.51 17.22
C LEU A 142 16.49 6.85 17.79
N ILE A 143 15.71 7.92 17.57
CA ILE A 143 16.00 9.25 18.09
C ILE A 143 15.62 9.29 19.58
N LYS A 144 16.59 9.05 20.46
CA LYS A 144 16.42 9.09 21.92
C LYS A 144 16.78 10.45 22.51
N SER A 145 17.67 11.20 21.86
CA SER A 145 18.11 12.52 22.33
C SER A 145 17.22 13.65 21.80
N LYS A 146 16.74 14.50 22.70
CA LYS A 146 15.99 15.74 22.35
C LYS A 146 16.89 16.95 22.09
N ILE A 147 18.16 16.91 22.53
CA ILE A 147 19.10 18.03 22.43
C ILE A 147 19.92 17.97 21.15
N LYS A 148 20.42 16.77 20.79
CA LYS A 148 21.21 16.54 19.56
C LYS A 148 20.63 15.34 18.78
N PRO A 149 19.42 15.48 18.19
CA PRO A 149 18.70 14.38 17.58
C PRO A 149 19.46 13.79 16.38
N TYR A 150 20.05 14.63 15.53
CA TYR A 150 20.77 14.17 14.34
C TYR A 150 22.05 13.38 14.67
N SER A 151 22.87 13.88 15.59
CA SER A 151 24.07 13.16 16.04
C SER A 151 23.72 11.84 16.73
N ASN A 152 22.65 11.83 17.52
CA ASN A 152 22.16 10.61 18.17
C ASN A 152 21.65 9.59 17.14
N LEU A 153 20.88 10.02 16.15
CA LEU A 153 20.39 9.16 15.08
C LEU A 153 21.55 8.55 14.28
N ALA A 154 22.52 9.38 13.87
CA ALA A 154 23.69 8.92 13.14
C ALA A 154 24.46 7.85 13.92
N ASN A 155 24.74 8.08 15.21
CA ASN A 155 25.42 7.10 16.06
C ASN A 155 24.60 5.81 16.22
N MET A 156 23.28 5.90 16.37
CA MET A 156 22.43 4.71 16.46
C MET A 156 22.38 3.91 15.16
N LEU A 157 22.33 4.60 14.01
CA LEU A 157 22.41 3.94 12.70
C LEU A 157 23.75 3.23 12.53
N THR A 158 24.86 3.87 12.90
CA THR A 158 26.18 3.23 12.87
C THR A 158 26.23 2.00 13.77
N LEU A 159 25.72 2.08 14.99
CA LEU A 159 25.68 0.95 15.92
C LEU A 159 24.83 -0.21 15.40
N LEU A 160 23.64 0.08 14.86
CA LEU A 160 22.77 -0.92 14.26
C LEU A 160 23.44 -1.59 13.06
N GLN A 161 24.06 -0.81 12.18
CA GLN A 161 24.75 -1.34 11.01
C GLN A 161 25.94 -2.22 11.42
N GLN A 162 26.72 -1.81 12.42
CA GLN A 162 27.78 -2.64 12.99
C GLN A 162 27.22 -3.95 13.54
N PHE A 163 26.10 -3.90 14.27
CA PHE A 163 25.43 -5.09 14.80
C PHE A 163 24.97 -6.04 13.69
N TYR A 164 24.39 -5.52 12.60
CA TYR A 164 23.99 -6.33 11.44
C TYR A 164 25.16 -6.94 10.68
N MET A 165 26.34 -6.32 10.73
CA MET A 165 27.54 -6.86 10.12
C MET A 165 28.22 -7.93 10.99
N LEU A 166 27.91 -8.00 12.29
CA LEU A 166 28.55 -8.96 13.21
C LEU A 166 28.52 -10.40 12.71
N PRO A 167 27.40 -10.98 12.22
CA PRO A 167 27.34 -12.38 11.77
C PRO A 167 28.35 -12.75 10.67
N PHE A 168 28.85 -11.78 9.92
CA PHE A 168 29.83 -12.00 8.86
C PHE A 168 31.28 -12.08 9.38
N PHE A 169 31.52 -11.70 10.64
CA PHE A 169 32.83 -11.83 11.28
C PHE A 169 32.96 -13.17 11.99
N SER A 170 34.16 -13.76 11.96
CA SER A 170 34.48 -15.04 12.60
C SER A 170 34.19 -15.07 14.11
N ILE A 171 34.33 -13.93 14.79
CA ILE A 171 34.07 -13.75 16.23
C ILE A 171 32.59 -13.98 16.56
N SER A 172 31.67 -13.75 15.63
CA SER A 172 30.23 -13.85 15.88
C SER A 172 29.78 -15.26 16.24
N LYS A 173 30.46 -16.30 15.75
CA LYS A 173 30.20 -17.71 16.11
C LYS A 173 30.46 -18.01 17.59
N ALA A 174 31.30 -17.21 18.25
CA ALA A 174 31.54 -17.31 19.69
C ALA A 174 30.50 -16.53 20.52
N ILE A 175 29.83 -15.53 19.92
CA ILE A 175 28.89 -14.63 20.60
C ILE A 175 27.44 -15.11 20.44
N PHE A 176 27.06 -15.52 19.22
CA PHE A 176 25.73 -16.02 18.91
C PHE A 176 25.76 -17.54 18.84
N LYS A 177 24.95 -18.22 19.67
CA LYS A 177 24.73 -19.66 19.53
C LYS A 177 24.02 -19.92 18.20
N GLU A 178 24.53 -20.85 17.41
CA GLU A 178 23.80 -21.37 16.25
C GLU A 178 22.49 -21.99 16.77
N ASN A 179 21.37 -21.34 16.45
CA ASN A 179 20.08 -21.95 16.69
C ASN A 179 19.92 -23.07 15.66
N PRO A 180 19.55 -24.30 16.09
CA PRO A 180 19.29 -25.38 15.15
C PRO A 180 18.22 -24.93 14.15
N LEU A 181 18.40 -25.32 12.89
CA LEU A 181 17.40 -25.09 11.84
C LEU A 181 16.04 -25.56 12.35
N LYS A 182 15.05 -24.67 12.35
CA LYS A 182 13.66 -25.04 12.69
C LYS A 182 13.22 -26.14 11.74
N GLN A 183 13.06 -27.36 12.25
CA GLN A 183 12.42 -28.44 11.51
C GLN A 183 10.92 -28.17 11.46
N TRP A 184 10.43 -27.84 10.28
CA TRP A 184 9.00 -27.72 10.02
C TRP A 184 8.45 -29.12 9.70
N SER A 185 7.28 -29.46 10.25
CA SER A 185 6.56 -30.68 9.88
C SER A 185 6.20 -30.63 8.38
N LYS A 186 6.49 -31.69 7.62
CA LYS A 186 6.19 -31.79 6.17
C LYS A 186 4.72 -31.51 5.80
N GLU A 187 3.81 -31.58 6.77
CA GLU A 187 2.36 -31.45 6.59
C GLU A 187 1.82 -30.02 6.66
N ARG A 188 2.68 -29.00 6.87
CA ARG A 188 2.26 -27.60 6.74
C ARG A 188 2.88 -26.98 5.49
N VAL A 189 2.23 -27.20 4.36
CA VAL A 189 2.51 -26.51 3.11
C VAL A 189 1.75 -25.18 3.12
N PHE A 190 2.48 -24.07 3.14
CA PHE A 190 1.98 -22.78 2.65
C PHE A 190 2.99 -22.22 1.65
N SER A 191 3.09 -22.85 0.48
CA SER A 191 3.39 -22.15 -0.78
C SER A 191 3.03 -23.06 -1.95
N THR A 192 2.43 -22.46 -2.97
CA THR A 192 2.24 -23.08 -4.29
C THR A 192 3.60 -23.29 -4.95
N GLU A 193 3.79 -24.47 -5.54
CA GLU A 193 4.96 -24.81 -6.35
C GLU A 193 4.99 -23.89 -7.58
N GLY A 194 5.96 -22.97 -7.66
CA GLY A 194 6.17 -22.10 -8.82
C GLY A 194 6.53 -20.64 -8.54
N TYR A 195 6.60 -20.21 -7.28
CA TYR A 195 7.01 -18.85 -6.93
C TYR A 195 8.53 -18.80 -6.70
N GLU A 196 9.31 -18.56 -7.75
CA GLU A 196 10.70 -18.11 -7.61
C GLU A 196 10.67 -16.62 -7.21
N GLU A 197 10.64 -16.34 -5.91
CA GLU A 197 11.01 -15.02 -5.40
C GLU A 197 12.53 -14.86 -5.59
N GLU A 198 12.94 -14.21 -6.68
CA GLU A 198 14.21 -13.49 -6.68
C GLU A 198 14.10 -12.34 -5.66
N PHE A 199 14.49 -12.62 -4.42
CA PHE A 199 14.70 -11.61 -3.41
C PHE A 199 15.78 -10.63 -3.88
N TYR A 200 15.39 -9.54 -4.54
CA TYR A 200 16.20 -8.32 -4.57
C TYR A 200 16.15 -7.66 -3.19
N SER A 201 16.80 -8.30 -2.23
CA SER A 201 16.97 -7.82 -0.88
C SER A 201 18.43 -7.44 -0.68
N LEU A 202 18.75 -6.16 -0.87
CA LEU A 202 19.98 -5.57 -0.34
C LEU A 202 19.95 -5.39 1.19
N LEU A 203 18.84 -5.72 1.86
CA LEU A 203 18.68 -5.58 3.32
C LEU A 203 17.80 -6.71 3.86
N LEU A 204 18.34 -7.92 3.86
CA LEU A 204 17.65 -9.10 4.39
C LEU A 204 17.68 -9.05 5.92
N ASN A 205 16.51 -9.32 6.51
CA ASN A 205 16.30 -9.72 7.90
C ASN A 205 16.57 -8.69 9.00
N ILE A 206 15.53 -7.92 9.32
CA ILE A 206 15.33 -7.38 10.68
C ILE A 206 13.88 -7.65 11.08
N LEU A 207 13.74 -8.63 11.97
CA LEU A 207 12.51 -9.15 12.56
C LEU A 207 11.69 -8.08 13.31
N CYS A 208 10.41 -7.92 12.95
CA CYS A 208 9.19 -7.93 13.78
C CYS A 208 7.98 -7.43 12.99
#